data_AF-K1SJW9-F1
#
_entry.id   AF-K1SJW9-F1
#
_cell.length_a   1.000
_cell.length_b   1.000
_cell.length_c   1.000
_cell.angle_alpha   90.00
_cell.angle_beta   90.00
_cell.angle_gamma   90.00
#
_symmetry.space_group_name_H-M   'P 1'
#
loop_
_entity.id
_entity.type
_entity.pdbx_description
1 polymer ?
#
loop_
_entity_poly.entity_id
_entity_poly.type
_entity_poly.pdbx_seq_one_letter_code
_entity_poly.pdbx_strand_id
1 'polypeptide(L)'
;YVALTRAREHLILTCARQRMLFGRTTANRVSRFVEEIPEEDIQKLNVPHGYGYSEPSRDQQQYPPRQSAPRAYTVSAPEPRRRPPVRPAPPAAKPAGKAAPAFAVGDRVTHRAFGSGVVSKIQPMGGDALLEVEFETAGTKRLMMRAAGQFMKKEP
;
A
#
# COMPACT_ATOMS: atom_id res chain seq x y z
N TYR A 1 -12.04 -21.12 4.74
CA TYR A 1 -12.99 -22.19 5.09
C TYR A 1 -13.77 -21.89 6.38
N VAL A 2 -13.17 -21.95 7.58
CA VAL A 2 -13.90 -21.77 8.85
C VAL A 2 -14.69 -20.46 8.96
N ALA A 3 -14.10 -19.34 8.51
CA ALA A 3 -14.80 -18.05 8.52
C ALA A 3 -16.04 -18.04 7.59
N LEU A 4 -16.01 -18.83 6.50
CA LEU A 4 -17.11 -18.95 5.55
C LEU A 4 -18.30 -19.67 6.20
N THR A 5 -18.03 -20.79 6.89
CA THR A 5 -19.04 -21.61 7.57
C THR A 5 -19.54 -21.01 8.89
N ARG A 6 -19.00 -19.86 9.31
CA ARG A 6 -19.48 -19.12 10.49
C ARG A 6 -20.57 -18.11 10.15
N ALA A 7 -20.61 -17.64 8.91
CA ALA A 7 -21.68 -16.78 8.43
C ALA A 7 -22.98 -17.61 8.33
N ARG A 8 -24.11 -17.02 8.74
CA ARG A 8 -25.45 -17.65 8.63
C ARG A 8 -26.25 -17.10 7.47
N GLU A 9 -26.37 -15.78 7.41
CA GLU A 9 -27.21 -15.09 6.41
C GLU A 9 -26.36 -14.36 5.37
N HIS A 10 -25.40 -13.53 5.82
CA HIS A 10 -24.56 -12.73 4.94
C HIS A 10 -23.07 -12.87 5.28
N LEU A 11 -22.23 -13.00 4.26
CA LEU A 11 -20.78 -12.94 4.35
C LEU A 11 -20.26 -11.75 3.54
N ILE A 12 -19.66 -10.79 4.22
CA ILE A 12 -19.01 -9.64 3.56
C ILE A 12 -17.50 -9.83 3.63
N LEU A 13 -16.88 -9.92 2.46
CA LEU A 13 -15.44 -9.97 2.31
C LEU A 13 -14.93 -8.58 1.94
N THR A 14 -13.96 -8.07 2.69
CA THR A 14 -13.31 -6.80 2.39
C THR A 14 -11.83 -7.01 2.07
N CYS A 15 -11.32 -6.22 1.14
CA CYS A 15 -9.89 -6.15 0.85
C CYS A 15 -9.46 -4.68 0.85
N ALA A 16 -8.17 -4.47 1.10
CA ALA A 16 -7.57 -3.14 1.07
C ALA A 16 -6.41 -3.15 0.08
N ARG A 17 -6.43 -2.19 -0.85
CA ARG A 17 -5.40 -2.00 -1.88
C ARG A 17 -4.01 -1.86 -1.28
N GLN A 18 -3.88 -1.06 -0.23
CA GLN A 18 -2.63 -0.78 0.46
C GLN A 18 -2.89 -0.77 1.96
N ARG A 19 -1.95 -1.32 2.73
CA ARG A 19 -2.00 -1.26 4.18
C ARG A 19 -0.62 -0.95 4.72
N MET A 20 -0.58 -0.12 5.76
CA MET A 20 0.61 0.02 6.59
C MET A 20 0.54 -1.03 7.70
N LEU A 21 1.46 -2.00 7.67
CA LEU A 21 1.64 -2.98 8.74
C LEU A 21 3.06 -2.86 9.26
N PHE A 22 3.21 -2.80 10.58
CA PHE A 22 4.52 -2.73 11.26
C PHE A 22 5.44 -1.64 10.67
N GLY A 23 4.87 -0.45 10.42
CA GLY A 23 5.60 0.72 9.90
C GLY A 23 5.98 0.65 8.42
N ARG A 24 5.47 -0.31 7.64
CA ARG A 24 5.72 -0.43 6.21
C ARG A 24 4.43 -0.49 5.40
N THR A 25 4.35 0.34 4.37
CA THR A 25 3.25 0.30 3.40
C THR A 25 3.48 -0.84 2.42
N THR A 26 2.48 -1.71 2.30
CA THR A 26 2.48 -2.84 1.35
C THR A 26 1.24 -2.76 0.46
N ALA A 27 1.41 -2.95 -0.85
CA ALA A 27 0.28 -3.14 -1.75
C ALA A 27 -0.17 -4.61 -1.70
N ASN A 28 -1.46 -4.83 -1.41
CA ASN A 28 -2.01 -6.16 -1.23
C ASN A 28 -2.83 -6.56 -2.46
N ARG A 29 -2.66 -7.80 -2.92
CA ARG A 29 -3.57 -8.42 -3.89
C ARG A 29 -4.88 -8.82 -3.22
N VAL A 30 -5.92 -8.99 -4.03
CA VAL A 30 -7.08 -9.78 -3.61
C VAL A 30 -6.60 -11.20 -3.27
N SER A 31 -7.19 -11.82 -2.26
CA SER A 31 -6.85 -13.19 -1.88
C SER A 31 -7.22 -14.14 -3.01
N ARG A 32 -6.33 -15.08 -3.35
CA ARG A 32 -6.61 -16.17 -4.32
C ARG A 32 -7.88 -16.94 -3.99
N PHE A 33 -8.23 -17.07 -2.70
CA PHE A 33 -9.44 -17.78 -2.28
C PHE A 33 -10.74 -17.10 -2.75
N VAL A 34 -10.68 -15.84 -3.20
CA VAL A 34 -11.83 -15.17 -3.82
C VAL A 34 -12.08 -15.71 -5.23
N GLU A 35 -11.05 -16.19 -5.93
CA GLU A 35 -11.16 -16.80 -7.27
C GLU A 35 -11.67 -18.24 -7.20
N GLU A 36 -11.61 -18.88 -6.03
CA GLU A 36 -12.17 -20.21 -5.80
C GLU A 36 -13.69 -20.20 -5.54
N ILE A 37 -14.30 -19.02 -5.35
CA ILE A 37 -15.73 -18.87 -5.11
C ILE A 37 -16.44 -18.75 -6.47
N PRO A 38 -17.48 -19.55 -6.76
CA PRO A 38 -18.25 -19.46 -8.00
C PRO A 38 -18.77 -18.04 -8.25
N GLU A 39 -18.80 -17.61 -9.52
CA GLU A 39 -19.17 -16.23 -9.86
C GLU A 39 -20.65 -15.93 -9.57
N GLU A 40 -21.51 -16.96 -9.59
CA GLU A 40 -22.91 -16.89 -9.20
C GLU A 40 -23.13 -16.59 -7.71
N ASP A 41 -22.17 -16.96 -6.86
CA ASP A 41 -22.27 -16.87 -5.39
C ASP A 41 -21.57 -15.63 -4.82
N ILE A 42 -20.92 -14.82 -5.66
CA ILE A 42 -20.15 -13.66 -5.22
C ILE A 42 -20.51 -12.38 -5.98
N GLN A 43 -20.97 -11.38 -5.24
CA GLN A 43 -21.13 -10.04 -5.76
C GLN A 43 -19.89 -9.19 -5.49
N LYS A 44 -19.14 -8.85 -6.55
CA LYS A 44 -17.92 -8.01 -6.46
C LYS A 44 -18.30 -6.52 -6.56
N LEU A 45 -18.23 -5.81 -5.44
CA LEU A 45 -18.50 -4.37 -5.37
C LEU A 45 -17.20 -3.57 -5.35
N ASN A 46 -17.09 -2.54 -6.21
CA ASN A 46 -15.97 -1.60 -6.24
C ASN A 46 -14.57 -2.24 -6.35
N VAL A 47 -14.45 -3.42 -6.97
CA VAL A 47 -13.17 -4.07 -7.21
C VAL A 47 -12.57 -3.49 -8.50
N PRO A 48 -11.45 -2.73 -8.44
CA PRO A 48 -10.83 -2.20 -9.64
C PRO A 48 -10.32 -3.34 -10.53
N HIS A 49 -10.44 -3.17 -11.85
CA HIS A 49 -9.89 -4.10 -12.83
C HIS A 49 -8.36 -4.26 -12.61
N GLY A 50 -7.82 -5.48 -12.78
CA GLY A 50 -6.39 -5.76 -12.60
C GLY A 50 -5.93 -5.95 -11.13
N TYR A 51 -6.85 -6.31 -10.23
CA TYR A 51 -6.56 -6.67 -8.83
C TYR A 51 -6.63 -8.18 -8.55
N GLY A 52 -6.86 -8.98 -9.59
CA GLY A 52 -6.84 -10.44 -9.53
C GLY A 52 -5.47 -10.98 -9.10
N TYR A 53 -5.45 -12.24 -8.70
CA TYR A 53 -4.21 -12.91 -8.31
C TYR A 53 -3.28 -13.10 -9.50
N SER A 54 -3.86 -13.25 -10.70
CA SER A 54 -3.20 -13.46 -11.99
C SER A 54 -2.50 -12.23 -12.58
N GLU A 55 -2.93 -11.00 -12.23
CA GLU A 55 -2.37 -9.78 -12.80
C GLU A 55 -1.82 -8.83 -11.71
N PRO A 56 -0.50 -8.56 -11.68
CA PRO A 56 0.06 -7.59 -10.75
C PRO A 56 -0.37 -6.16 -11.09
N SER A 57 -1.01 -5.48 -10.14
CA SER A 57 -1.38 -4.07 -10.26
C SER A 57 -0.16 -3.13 -10.25
N ARG A 58 -0.29 -1.94 -10.84
CA ARG A 58 0.76 -0.89 -10.85
C ARG A 58 1.27 -0.54 -9.45
N ASP A 59 0.40 -0.54 -8.44
CA ASP A 59 0.77 -0.26 -7.04
C ASP A 59 1.75 -1.25 -6.47
N GLN A 60 1.73 -2.46 -6.99
CA GLN A 60 2.54 -3.56 -6.52
C GLN A 60 3.97 -3.50 -7.03
N GLN A 61 4.18 -2.82 -8.16
CA GLN A 61 5.51 -2.45 -8.63
C GLN A 61 6.13 -1.40 -7.70
N GLN A 62 5.31 -0.48 -7.17
CA GLN A 62 5.75 0.59 -6.29
C GLN A 62 5.91 0.14 -4.82
N TYR A 63 5.05 -0.77 -4.33
CA TYR A 63 5.06 -1.29 -2.96
C TYR A 63 4.96 -2.82 -2.95
N PRO A 64 6.04 -3.54 -3.31
CA PRO A 64 6.01 -4.99 -3.42
C PRO A 64 5.76 -5.65 -2.07
N PRO A 65 4.95 -6.73 -2.02
CA PRO A 65 4.80 -7.52 -0.80
C PRO A 65 6.13 -8.17 -0.41
N ARG A 66 6.32 -8.40 0.90
CA ARG A 66 7.43 -9.23 1.38
C ARG A 66 7.33 -10.59 0.71
N GLN A 67 8.33 -10.94 -0.09
CA GLN A 67 8.53 -12.32 -0.53
C GLN A 67 8.90 -13.15 0.71
N SER A 68 7.90 -13.70 1.39
CA SER A 68 8.11 -14.87 2.22
C SER A 68 8.44 -16.01 1.25
N ALA A 69 9.72 -16.28 1.06
CA ALA A 69 10.15 -17.51 0.41
C ALA A 69 9.38 -18.67 1.08
N PRO A 70 8.65 -19.50 0.32
CA PRO A 70 7.95 -20.62 0.92
C PRO A 70 9.02 -21.52 1.56
N ARG A 71 8.99 -21.64 2.89
CA ARG A 71 9.63 -22.78 3.56
C ARG A 71 8.81 -23.99 3.16
N ALA A 72 9.21 -24.63 2.07
CA ALA A 72 8.70 -25.94 1.69
C ALA A 72 9.06 -26.92 2.83
N TYR A 73 8.05 -27.33 3.60
CA TYR A 73 8.16 -28.53 4.43
C TYR A 73 7.90 -29.72 3.52
N THR A 74 8.87 -30.06 2.67
CA THR A 74 8.90 -31.36 1.99
C THR A 74 9.78 -32.28 2.82
N VAL A 75 9.19 -33.31 3.42
CA VAL A 75 9.91 -34.46 3.96
C VAL A 75 10.38 -35.28 2.77
N SER A 76 11.53 -34.94 2.22
CA SER A 76 12.26 -35.76 1.24
C SER A 76 13.76 -35.65 1.50
N ALA A 77 14.45 -36.77 1.34
CA ALA A 77 15.81 -37.11 1.74
C ALA A 77 16.89 -36.00 1.64
N PRO A 78 17.92 -36.01 2.51
CA PRO A 78 18.95 -34.99 2.53
C PRO A 78 19.87 -35.12 1.30
N GLU A 79 19.65 -34.29 0.29
CA GLU A 79 20.65 -34.04 -0.74
C GLU A 79 21.81 -33.20 -0.17
N PRO A 80 23.07 -33.42 -0.62
CA PRO A 80 24.23 -32.71 -0.09
C PRO A 80 24.10 -31.22 -0.37
N ARG A 81 24.12 -30.44 0.72
CA ARG A 81 24.11 -28.96 0.71
C ARG A 81 25.25 -28.39 -0.14
N ARG A 82 24.99 -28.17 -1.43
CA ARG A 82 25.78 -27.21 -2.21
C ARG A 82 25.41 -25.83 -1.71
N ARG A 83 26.36 -25.16 -1.05
CA ARG A 83 26.23 -23.74 -0.67
C ARG A 83 25.87 -22.96 -1.93
N PRO A 84 24.73 -22.24 -1.97
CA PRO A 84 24.49 -21.34 -3.09
C PRO A 84 25.63 -20.30 -3.09
N PRO A 85 26.19 -19.94 -4.26
CA PRO A 85 27.13 -18.86 -4.33
C PRO A 85 26.44 -17.62 -3.78
N VAL A 86 27.08 -16.96 -2.82
CA VAL A 86 26.66 -15.66 -2.30
C VAL A 86 26.74 -14.69 -3.47
N ARG A 87 25.64 -14.54 -4.22
CA ARG A 87 25.48 -13.40 -5.11
C ARG A 87 25.37 -12.19 -4.19
N PRO A 88 26.25 -11.19 -4.29
CA PRO A 88 26.04 -9.95 -3.59
C PRO A 88 24.65 -9.45 -3.98
N ALA A 89 23.84 -9.10 -2.98
CA ALA A 89 22.53 -8.53 -3.20
C ALA A 89 22.69 -7.40 -4.23
N PRO A 90 21.87 -7.35 -5.31
CA PRO A 90 21.92 -6.21 -6.20
C PRO A 90 21.74 -4.95 -5.33
N PRO A 91 22.59 -3.92 -5.50
CA PRO A 91 22.45 -2.69 -4.74
C PRO A 91 21.00 -2.24 -4.89
N ALA A 92 20.33 -2.03 -3.76
CA ALA A 92 18.95 -1.55 -3.72
C ALA A 92 18.83 -0.45 -4.76
N ALA A 93 18.06 -0.70 -5.82
CA ALA A 93 17.84 0.28 -6.86
C ALA A 93 17.30 1.52 -6.15
N LYS A 94 18.12 2.57 -6.09
CA LYS A 94 17.66 3.90 -5.69
C LYS A 94 16.43 4.15 -6.55
N PRO A 95 15.21 4.27 -5.98
CA PRO A 95 14.08 4.67 -6.79
C PRO A 95 14.49 5.98 -7.44
N ALA A 96 14.44 6.02 -8.77
CA ALA A 96 14.82 7.16 -9.56
C ALA A 96 14.11 8.40 -9.00
N GLY A 97 14.88 9.25 -8.33
CA GLY A 97 14.43 10.52 -7.83
C GLY A 97 14.06 11.39 -9.02
N LYS A 98 12.77 11.73 -9.11
CA LYS A 98 12.16 12.93 -9.69
C LYS A 98 10.70 12.89 -9.19
N ALA A 99 10.18 13.81 -8.39
CA ALA A 99 10.53 15.20 -8.16
C ALA A 99 10.56 15.55 -6.65
N ALA A 100 11.24 16.66 -6.38
CA ALA A 100 11.41 17.34 -5.11
C ALA A 100 10.11 17.48 -4.27
N PRO A 101 10.22 17.70 -2.95
CA PRO A 101 9.08 18.06 -2.13
C PRO A 101 8.44 19.34 -2.69
N ALA A 102 7.17 19.28 -3.08
CA ALA A 102 6.43 20.46 -3.55
C ALA A 102 6.02 21.40 -2.39
N PHE A 103 6.17 20.93 -1.14
CA PHE A 103 5.78 21.65 0.06
C PHE A 103 6.89 21.57 1.12
N ALA A 104 7.10 22.67 1.83
CA ALA A 104 7.99 22.82 2.96
C ALA A 104 7.18 23.10 4.24
N VAL A 105 7.81 22.84 5.40
CA VAL A 105 7.24 23.25 6.69
C VAL A 105 7.10 24.78 6.68
N GLY A 106 5.93 25.28 7.08
CA GLY A 106 5.57 26.69 7.03
C GLY A 106 4.85 27.14 5.76
N ASP A 107 4.76 26.29 4.72
CA ASP A 107 4.01 26.64 3.52
C ASP A 107 2.51 26.74 3.81
N ARG A 108 1.87 27.78 3.27
CA ARG A 108 0.41 27.89 3.20
C ARG A 108 -0.11 27.03 2.05
N VAL A 109 -1.10 26.21 2.36
CA VAL A 109 -1.73 25.30 1.42
C VAL A 109 -3.25 25.42 1.51
N THR A 110 -3.91 25.43 0.36
CA THR A 110 -5.36 25.45 0.27
C THR A 110 -5.84 24.11 -0.28
N HIS A 111 -6.71 23.43 0.47
CA HIS A 111 -7.25 22.12 0.15
C HIS A 111 -8.76 22.17 -0.12
N ARG A 112 -9.21 21.51 -1.20
CA ARG A 112 -10.63 21.56 -1.65
C ARG A 112 -11.64 21.19 -0.57
N ALA A 113 -11.31 20.25 0.31
CA ALA A 113 -12.23 19.78 1.36
C ALA A 113 -12.00 20.42 2.74
N PHE A 114 -10.83 21.02 2.99
CA PHE A 114 -10.42 21.43 4.34
C PHE A 114 -10.08 22.91 4.47
N GLY A 115 -10.09 23.65 3.36
CA GLY A 115 -9.79 25.09 3.35
C GLY A 115 -8.29 25.39 3.36
N SER A 116 -7.96 26.60 3.79
CA SER A 116 -6.61 27.11 4.03
C SER A 116 -5.99 26.45 5.25
N GLY A 117 -4.68 26.17 5.18
CA GLY A 117 -3.91 25.66 6.30
C GLY A 117 -2.41 25.83 6.13
N VAL A 118 -1.67 25.60 7.21
CA VAL A 118 -0.21 25.71 7.24
C VAL A 118 0.42 24.35 7.52
N VAL A 119 1.45 24.00 6.77
CA VAL A 119 2.20 22.76 7.00
C VAL A 119 3.04 22.90 8.27
N SER A 120 2.68 22.17 9.33
CA SER A 120 3.38 22.18 10.63
C SER A 120 4.54 21.19 10.67
N LYS A 121 4.40 20.02 10.05
CA LYS A 121 5.43 18.97 10.07
C LYS A 121 5.45 18.14 8.79
N ILE A 122 6.65 17.71 8.39
CA ILE A 122 6.86 16.78 7.29
C ILE A 122 7.67 15.60 7.80
N GLN A 123 7.14 14.38 7.66
CA GLN A 123 7.85 13.15 7.99
C GLN A 123 8.05 12.29 6.73
N PRO A 124 9.29 12.05 6.29
CA PRO A 124 9.55 11.23 5.11
C PRO A 124 9.19 9.75 5.37
N MET A 125 8.49 9.13 4.42
CA MET A 125 8.00 7.75 4.51
C MET A 125 8.17 7.01 3.18
N GLY A 126 9.28 6.29 3.00
CA GLY A 126 9.42 5.24 1.98
C GLY A 126 9.00 5.64 0.55
N GLY A 127 9.42 6.81 0.06
CA GLY A 127 9.07 7.32 -1.27
C GLY A 127 7.90 8.31 -1.30
N ASP A 128 7.28 8.58 -0.16
CA ASP A 128 6.27 9.62 0.09
C ASP A 128 6.63 10.42 1.36
N ALA A 129 5.78 11.35 1.78
CA ALA A 129 5.91 12.08 3.04
C ALA A 129 4.55 12.27 3.73
N LEU A 130 4.52 12.14 5.06
CA LEU A 130 3.35 12.49 5.89
C LEU A 130 3.43 13.97 6.25
N LEU A 131 2.44 14.74 5.79
CA LEU A 131 2.22 16.15 6.10
C LEU A 131 1.28 16.25 7.30
N GLU A 132 1.70 16.97 8.34
CA GLU A 132 0.81 17.47 9.37
C GLU A 132 0.48 18.92 9.03
N VAL A 133 -0.78 19.17 8.67
CA VAL A 133 -1.27 20.48 8.23
C VAL A 133 -2.32 20.97 9.20
N GLU A 134 -2.15 22.19 9.68
CA GLU A 134 -3.11 22.88 10.54
C GLU A 134 -4.05 23.70 9.66
N PHE A 135 -5.28 23.21 9.47
CA PHE A 135 -6.31 23.89 8.69
C PHE A 135 -7.14 24.81 9.58
N GLU A 136 -7.47 25.99 9.07
CA GLU A 136 -8.29 26.98 9.79
C GLU A 136 -9.70 26.45 10.04
N THR A 137 -10.26 25.73 9.06
CA THR A 137 -11.64 25.21 9.15
C THR A 137 -11.73 23.81 9.76
N ALA A 138 -10.69 22.98 9.58
CA ALA A 138 -10.73 21.55 9.91
C ALA A 138 -9.76 21.12 11.03
N GLY A 139 -8.98 22.05 11.58
CA GLY A 139 -7.93 21.79 12.57
C GLY A 139 -6.75 21.00 12.02
N THR A 140 -5.94 20.41 12.90
CA THR A 140 -4.75 19.63 12.53
C THR A 140 -5.12 18.31 11.85
N LYS A 141 -4.64 18.08 10.62
CA LYS A 141 -4.85 16.85 9.84
C LYS A 141 -3.52 16.27 9.39
N ARG A 142 -3.46 14.93 9.37
CA ARG A 142 -2.32 14.15 8.86
C ARG A 142 -2.65 13.59 7.49
N LEU A 143 -1.87 13.96 6.49
CA LEU A 143 -2.15 13.70 5.07
C LEU A 143 -0.90 13.16 4.38
N MET A 144 -1.04 12.21 3.47
CA MET A 144 0.08 11.73 2.65
C MET A 144 0.31 12.69 1.48
N MET A 145 1.56 13.11 1.25
CA MET A 145 1.95 14.14 0.29
C MET A 145 1.53 13.78 -1.14
N ARG A 146 1.74 12.53 -1.60
CA ARG A 146 1.33 12.14 -2.96
C ARG A 146 -0.18 12.05 -3.16
N ALA A 147 -0.92 11.64 -2.13
CA ALA A 147 -2.38 11.52 -2.20
C ALA A 147 -3.08 12.89 -2.08
N ALA A 148 -2.62 13.71 -1.14
CA ALA A 148 -3.20 15.03 -0.87
C ALA A 148 -2.69 16.12 -1.82
N GLY A 149 -1.48 15.98 -2.37
CA GLY A 149 -0.86 16.98 -3.25
C GLY A 149 -1.69 17.28 -4.51
N GLN A 150 -2.50 16.35 -4.99
CA GLN A 150 -3.42 16.58 -6.12
C GLN A 150 -4.56 17.55 -5.79
N PHE A 151 -4.86 17.73 -4.50
CA PHE A 151 -5.96 18.55 -4.00
C PHE A 151 -5.48 19.74 -3.17
N MET A 152 -4.16 19.91 -3.04
CA MET A 152 -3.50 21.02 -2.34
C MET A 152 -2.88 21.99 -3.34
N LYS A 153 -3.20 23.27 -3.20
CA LYS A 153 -2.49 24.34 -3.91
C LYS A 153 -1.61 25.10 -2.91
N LYS A 154 -0.35 25.30 -3.27
CA LYS A 154 0.55 26.16 -2.49
C LYS A 154 0.20 27.62 -2.78
N GLU A 155 0.02 28.40 -1.72
CA GLU A 155 -0.03 29.86 -1.83
C GLU A 155 1.40 30.43 -1.77
N PRO A 156 1.69 31.47 -2.58
CA PRO A 156 3.00 32.12 -2.58
C PRO A 156 3.31 32.84 -1.25
#